data_AF-F9PA56-F1
#
_entry.id   AF-F9PA56-F1
#
_cell.length_a   1.000
_cell.length_b   1.000
_cell.length_c   1.000
_cell.angle_alpha   90.00
_cell.angle_beta   90.00
_cell.angle_gamma   90.00
#
_symmetry.space_group_name_H-M   'P 1'
#
loop_
_entity.id
_entity.type
_entity.pdbx_description
1 polymer ?
#
loop_
_entity_poly.entity_id
_entity_poly.type
_entity_poly.pdbx_seq_one_letter_code
_entity_poly.pdbx_strand_id
1 'polypeptide(L)'
;MLKEKVKPSNLSISLTETIARYGYERDLLVIVEGFYETDIYGQMLEKLHTLFYPKVLSYYYDLTFEETVRRHQARNKKADFTPADMKRWWKECDFLGWEEAIFTDQVSLEDAFQKISKNINLL
;
A
#
# COMPACT_ATOMS: atom_id res chain seq x y z
N MET A 1 9.78 4.32 -15.58
CA MET A 1 9.04 3.21 -14.94
C MET A 1 8.58 2.27 -16.04
N LEU A 2 8.64 0.96 -15.82
CA LEU A 2 8.08 -0.01 -16.77
C LEU A 2 6.55 0.07 -16.69
N LYS A 3 5.87 0.18 -17.84
CA LYS A 3 4.39 0.19 -17.94
C LYS A 3 3.84 -1.24 -17.94
N GLU A 4 4.37 -2.09 -17.06
CA GLU A 4 4.05 -3.51 -17.01
C GLU A 4 3.24 -3.83 -15.76
N LYS A 5 2.15 -4.57 -15.94
CA LYS A 5 1.34 -5.06 -14.82
C LYS A 5 2.07 -6.23 -14.17
N VAL A 6 2.21 -6.19 -12.85
CA VAL A 6 2.71 -7.33 -12.08
C VAL A 6 1.77 -8.51 -12.26
N LYS A 7 2.32 -9.71 -12.33
CA LYS A 7 1.56 -10.97 -12.43
C LYS A 7 1.81 -11.81 -11.18
N PRO A 8 0.93 -12.78 -10.87
CA PRO A 8 1.23 -13.80 -9.88
C PRO A 8 2.60 -14.44 -10.14
N SER A 9 3.32 -14.79 -9.08
CA SER A 9 4.71 -15.32 -9.12
C SER A 9 5.80 -14.34 -9.55
N ASN A 10 5.51 -13.03 -9.62
CA ASN A 10 6.57 -12.04 -9.80
C ASN A 10 7.58 -12.09 -8.64
N LEU A 11 8.87 -12.00 -8.96
CA LEU A 11 9.96 -12.08 -7.98
C LEU A 11 9.87 -10.98 -6.89
N SER A 12 9.27 -9.83 -7.22
CA SER A 12 9.05 -8.73 -6.27
C SER A 12 8.27 -9.17 -5.04
N ILE A 13 7.32 -10.10 -5.19
CA ILE A 13 6.46 -10.59 -4.10
C ILE A 13 7.33 -11.23 -3.01
N SER A 14 8.15 -12.20 -3.42
CA SER A 14 9.05 -12.92 -2.50
C SER A 14 10.16 -12.02 -1.93
N LEU A 15 10.63 -11.06 -2.72
CA LEU A 15 11.64 -10.10 -2.28
C LEU A 15 11.08 -9.17 -1.19
N THR A 16 9.88 -8.63 -1.38
CA THR A 16 9.18 -7.80 -0.37
C THR A 16 8.98 -8.58 0.92
N GLU A 17 8.51 -9.84 0.85
CA GLU A 17 8.35 -10.69 2.04
C GLU A 17 9.68 -10.89 2.79
N THR A 18 10.75 -11.15 2.04
CA THR A 18 12.09 -11.38 2.60
C THR A 18 12.63 -10.15 3.31
N ILE A 19 12.49 -8.97 2.71
CA ILE A 19 12.96 -7.71 3.29
C ILE A 19 12.16 -7.38 4.56
N ALA A 20 10.83 -7.55 4.54
CA ALA A 20 10.00 -7.34 5.71
C ALA A 20 10.37 -8.30 6.86
N ARG A 21 10.59 -9.58 6.56
CA ARG A 21 11.04 -10.59 7.52
C ARG A 21 12.42 -10.27 8.11
N TYR A 22 13.36 -9.81 7.29
CA TYR A 22 14.67 -9.37 7.75
C TYR A 22 14.57 -8.25 8.81
N GLY A 23 13.65 -7.30 8.59
CA GLY A 23 13.36 -6.24 9.55
C GLY A 23 12.71 -6.76 10.84
N TYR A 24 11.75 -7.67 10.71
CA TYR A 24 11.11 -8.35 11.85
C TYR A 24 12.14 -9.06 12.75
N GLU A 25 13.05 -9.84 12.17
CA GLU A 25 14.09 -10.59 12.90
C GLU A 25 15.07 -9.68 13.66
N ARG A 26 15.08 -8.39 13.38
CA ARG A 26 15.95 -7.39 14.00
C ARG A 26 15.20 -6.40 14.89
N ASP A 27 13.92 -6.66 15.18
CA ASP A 27 13.06 -5.80 15.99
C ASP A 27 13.00 -4.35 15.46
N LEU A 28 12.97 -4.21 14.13
CA LEU A 28 12.85 -2.91 13.47
C LEU A 28 11.38 -2.55 13.21
N LEU A 29 11.09 -1.25 13.19
CA LEU A 29 9.85 -0.76 12.59
C LEU A 29 9.90 -0.98 11.07
N VAL A 30 8.96 -1.77 10.55
CA VAL A 30 8.87 -2.11 9.12
C VAL A 30 7.64 -1.44 8.52
N ILE A 31 7.85 -0.70 7.43
CA ILE A 31 6.77 -0.11 6.62
C ILE A 31 6.77 -0.82 5.26
N VAL A 32 5.66 -1.50 4.96
CA VAL A 32 5.43 -2.13 3.65
C VAL A 32 4.39 -1.27 2.93
N GLU A 33 4.85 -0.47 1.96
CA GLU A 33 4.01 0.46 1.19
C GLU A 33 4.06 0.12 -0.31
N GLY A 34 2.94 0.28 -1.01
CA GLY A 34 2.84 -0.01 -2.43
C GLY A 34 1.41 -0.22 -2.93
N PHE A 35 1.29 -0.48 -4.23
CA PHE A 35 0.03 -0.91 -4.87
C PHE A 35 -0.05 -2.43 -4.86
N TYR A 36 -0.59 -2.99 -3.76
CA TYR A 36 -0.66 -4.43 -3.56
C TYR A 36 -2.03 -4.99 -3.91
N GLU A 37 -2.26 -5.30 -5.19
CA GLU A 37 -3.47 -6.01 -5.63
C GLU A 37 -3.64 -7.34 -4.85
N THR A 38 -4.79 -7.54 -4.21
CA THR A 38 -5.04 -8.68 -3.32
C THR A 38 -4.88 -10.03 -4.02
N ASP A 39 -5.30 -10.14 -5.28
CA ASP A 39 -5.18 -11.38 -6.08
C ASP A 39 -3.72 -11.76 -6.39
N ILE A 40 -2.79 -10.81 -6.28
CA ILE A 40 -1.36 -11.00 -6.58
C ILE A 40 -0.55 -11.10 -5.30
N TYR A 41 -0.81 -10.22 -4.34
CA TYR A 41 0.01 -10.01 -3.15
C TYR A 41 -0.66 -10.47 -1.86
N GLY A 42 -1.97 -10.76 -1.87
CA GLY A 42 -2.77 -11.01 -0.67
C GLY A 42 -2.21 -12.13 0.20
N GLN A 43 -1.77 -13.25 -0.40
CA GLN A 43 -1.16 -14.34 0.38
C GLN A 43 0.14 -13.92 1.08
N MET A 44 0.96 -13.09 0.44
CA MET A 44 2.20 -12.59 1.03
C MET A 44 1.91 -11.56 2.13
N LEU A 45 0.92 -10.68 1.92
CA LEU A 45 0.45 -9.76 2.96
C LEU A 45 -0.12 -10.49 4.18
N GLU A 46 -0.91 -11.54 3.97
CA GLU A 46 -1.49 -12.35 5.06
C GLU A 46 -0.40 -13.04 5.90
N LYS A 47 0.66 -13.55 5.26
CA LYS A 47 1.83 -14.10 5.97
C LYS A 47 2.54 -13.05 6.81
N LEU A 48 2.72 -11.84 6.27
CA LEU A 48 3.34 -10.74 7.01
C LEU A 48 2.43 -10.29 8.16
N HIS A 49 1.12 -10.16 7.94
CA HIS A 49 0.15 -9.87 8.98
C HIS A 49 0.24 -10.87 10.14
N THR A 50 0.24 -12.18 9.83
CA THR A 50 0.39 -13.25 10.82
C THR A 50 1.72 -13.18 11.56
N LEU A 51 2.82 -12.89 10.86
CA LEU A 51 4.17 -12.82 11.45
C LEU A 51 4.31 -11.67 12.45
N PHE A 52 3.77 -10.50 12.11
CA PHE A 52 3.89 -9.29 12.93
C PHE A 52 2.81 -9.18 14.02
N TYR A 53 1.76 -10.00 13.98
CA TYR A 53 0.70 -9.99 14.97
C TYR A 53 1.23 -10.19 16.41
N PRO A 54 0.73 -9.43 17.42
CA PRO A 54 -0.32 -8.41 17.35
C PRO A 54 0.19 -6.99 17.03
N LYS A 55 1.47 -6.81 16.71
CA LYS A 55 2.11 -5.52 16.43
C LYS A 55 2.10 -5.20 14.93
N VAL A 56 0.93 -5.31 14.31
CA VAL A 56 0.73 -5.02 12.89
C VAL A 56 -0.44 -4.07 12.73
N LEU A 57 -0.28 -3.10 11.83
CA LEU A 57 -1.31 -2.13 11.48
C LEU A 57 -1.36 -2.04 9.96
N SER A 58 -2.56 -1.90 9.43
CA SER A 58 -2.83 -1.83 7.99
C SER A 58 -3.75 -0.65 7.71
N TYR A 59 -3.40 0.12 6.69
CA TYR A 59 -4.13 1.31 6.29
C TYR A 59 -4.32 1.28 4.79
N TYR A 60 -5.53 1.59 4.34
CA TYR A 60 -5.88 1.61 2.92
C TYR A 60 -6.39 3.01 2.53
N TYR A 61 -5.87 3.55 1.43
CA TYR A 61 -6.39 4.78 0.84
C TYR A 61 -7.49 4.46 -0.18
N ASP A 62 -8.74 4.63 0.23
CA ASP A 62 -9.91 4.52 -0.63
C ASP A 62 -10.20 5.87 -1.30
N LEU A 63 -9.41 6.14 -2.34
CA LEU A 63 -9.57 7.32 -3.18
C LEU A 63 -10.38 6.94 -4.42
N THR A 64 -11.18 7.89 -4.92
CA THR A 64 -11.80 7.71 -6.23
C THR A 64 -10.73 7.71 -7.34
N PHE A 65 -11.06 7.11 -8.48
CA PHE A 65 -10.19 7.13 -9.64
C PHE A 65 -9.91 8.57 -10.10
N GLU A 66 -10.95 9.40 -10.09
CA GLU A 66 -10.91 10.81 -10.48
C GLU A 66 -9.96 11.59 -9.57
N GLU A 67 -10.02 11.38 -8.25
CA GLU A 67 -9.11 12.02 -7.31
C GLU A 67 -7.67 11.53 -7.50
N THR A 68 -7.49 10.24 -7.76
CA THR A 68 -6.16 9.66 -8.06
C THR A 68 -5.56 10.28 -9.32
N VAL A 69 -6.35 10.47 -10.38
CA VAL A 69 -5.94 11.16 -11.60
C VAL A 69 -5.61 12.62 -11.32
N ARG A 70 -6.46 13.34 -10.57
CA ARG A 70 -6.22 14.75 -10.21
C ARG A 70 -4.90 14.93 -9.45
N ARG A 71 -4.63 14.09 -8.45
CA ARG A 71 -3.36 14.08 -7.71
C ARG A 71 -2.16 13.73 -8.60
N HIS A 72 -2.33 12.79 -9.53
CA HIS A 72 -1.27 12.41 -10.46
C HIS A 72 -0.82 13.58 -11.34
N GLN A 73 -1.76 14.42 -11.80
CA GLN A 73 -1.46 15.59 -12.65
C GLN A 73 -0.57 16.63 -11.96
N ALA A 74 -0.56 16.67 -10.64
CA ALA A 74 0.31 17.56 -9.86
C ALA A 74 1.76 17.02 -9.70
N ARG A 75 2.05 15.79 -10.13
CA ARG A 75 3.37 15.16 -9.98
C ARG A 75 4.28 15.45 -11.19
N ASN A 76 5.59 15.43 -10.96
CA ASN A 76 6.61 15.52 -12.02
C ASN A 76 6.49 14.41 -13.09
N LYS A 77 5.82 13.29 -12.77
CA LYS A 77 5.60 12.14 -13.68
C LYS A 77 4.30 12.21 -14.49
N LYS A 78 3.59 13.34 -14.51
CA LYS A 78 2.31 13.49 -15.23
C LYS A 78 2.36 13.12 -16.72
N ALA A 79 3.54 13.24 -17.35
CA ALA A 79 3.74 12.90 -18.76
C ALA A 79 3.97 11.40 -18.99
N ASP A 80 4.27 10.63 -17.94
CA ASP A 80 4.62 9.21 -18.07
C ASP A 80 3.37 8.33 -18.20
N PHE A 81 2.25 8.72 -17.59
CA PHE A 81 1.02 7.92 -17.52
C PHE A 81 -0.22 8.77 -17.82
N THR A 82 -0.97 8.36 -18.83
CA THR A 82 -2.28 8.95 -19.12
C THR A 82 -3.35 8.39 -18.18
N PRO A 83 -4.51 9.06 -18.02
CA PRO A 83 -5.65 8.46 -17.31
C PRO A 83 -6.05 7.08 -17.88
N ALA A 84 -5.98 6.90 -19.20
CA ALA A 84 -6.24 5.60 -19.83
C ALA A 84 -5.21 4.53 -19.41
N ASP A 85 -3.93 4.90 -19.31
CA ASP A 85 -2.91 4.02 -18.74
C ASP A 85 -3.26 3.64 -17.30
N MET A 86 -3.53 4.63 -16.44
CA MET A 86 -3.86 4.42 -15.02
C MET A 86 -5.07 3.49 -14.85
N LYS A 87 -6.10 3.62 -15.69
CA LYS A 87 -7.31 2.79 -15.62
C LYS A 87 -7.02 1.31 -15.83
N ARG A 88 -5.96 0.94 -16.55
CA ARG A 88 -5.57 -0.47 -16.77
C ARG A 88 -5.09 -1.19 -15.50
N TRP A 89 -4.59 -0.43 -14.53
CA TRP A 89 -4.16 -0.96 -13.21
C TRP A 89 -5.14 -0.61 -12.09
N TRP A 90 -6.20 0.14 -12.39
CA TRP A 90 -7.17 0.53 -11.39
C TRP A 90 -7.95 -0.69 -10.89
N LYS A 91 -8.01 -0.84 -9.58
CA LYS A 91 -8.88 -1.80 -8.90
C LYS A 91 -9.60 -1.05 -7.78
N GLU A 92 -10.91 -1.13 -7.81
CA GLU A 92 -11.79 -0.43 -6.88
C GLU A 92 -12.04 -1.30 -5.65
N CYS A 93 -12.02 -0.70 -4.46
CA CYS A 93 -12.35 -1.37 -3.19
C CYS A 93 -11.56 -2.66 -2.94
N ASP A 94 -10.25 -2.67 -3.20
CA ASP A 94 -9.40 -3.87 -3.07
C ASP A 94 -8.92 -4.10 -1.62
N PHE A 95 -9.88 -4.26 -0.71
CA PHE A 95 -9.63 -4.40 0.72
C PHE A 95 -9.11 -5.80 1.11
N LEU A 96 -8.25 -5.83 2.12
CA LEU A 96 -7.71 -7.02 2.78
C LEU A 96 -8.67 -7.57 3.84
N GLY A 97 -9.59 -6.74 4.36
CA GLY A 97 -10.61 -7.11 5.34
C GLY A 97 -10.14 -7.03 6.80
N TRP A 98 -8.90 -6.63 7.02
CA TRP A 98 -8.28 -6.47 8.34
C TRP A 98 -7.56 -5.12 8.46
N GLU A 99 -8.01 -4.11 7.71
CA GLU A 99 -7.58 -2.73 7.85
C GLU A 99 -7.88 -2.17 9.25
N GLU A 100 -6.89 -1.55 9.86
CA GLU A 100 -7.07 -0.72 11.07
C GLU A 100 -7.88 0.54 10.72
N ALA A 101 -7.65 1.14 9.55
CA ALA A 101 -8.47 2.24 9.06
C ALA A 101 -8.42 2.40 7.54
N ILE A 102 -9.50 2.97 7.03
CA ILE A 102 -9.63 3.41 5.63
C ILE A 102 -9.50 4.94 5.61
N PHE A 103 -8.64 5.44 4.73
CA PHE A 103 -8.43 6.87 4.48
C PHE A 103 -9.05 7.27 3.15
N THR A 104 -9.83 8.33 3.16
CA THR A 104 -10.40 8.93 1.94
C THR A 104 -9.67 10.22 1.59
N ASP A 105 -10.16 10.93 0.58
CA ASP A 105 -9.63 12.23 0.19
C ASP A 105 -9.85 13.34 1.23
N GLN A 106 -10.70 13.09 2.22
CA GLN A 106 -10.97 13.99 3.36
C GLN A 106 -9.88 13.91 4.45
N VAL A 107 -9.07 12.85 4.45
CA VAL A 107 -7.99 12.67 5.43
C VAL A 107 -6.72 13.31 4.88
N SER A 108 -6.24 14.34 5.56
CA SER A 108 -4.97 14.97 5.18
C SER A 108 -3.78 14.05 5.49
N LEU A 109 -2.63 14.31 4.88
CA LEU A 109 -1.40 13.58 5.19
C LEU A 109 -1.01 13.73 6.66
N GLU A 110 -1.23 14.92 7.22
CA GLU A 110 -0.93 15.20 8.64
C GLU A 110 -1.84 14.38 9.55
N ASP A 111 -3.16 14.34 9.27
CA ASP A 111 -4.09 13.55 10.08
C ASP A 111 -3.80 12.06 10.02
N ALA A 112 -3.47 11.54 8.83
CA ALA A 112 -3.04 10.16 8.65
C ALA A 112 -1.75 9.87 9.44
N PHE A 113 -0.76 10.77 9.36
CA PHE A 113 0.50 10.66 10.10
C PHE A 113 0.27 10.67 11.61
N GLN A 114 -0.53 11.59 12.13
CA GLN A 114 -0.84 11.68 13.56
C GLN A 114 -1.55 10.42 14.06
N LYS A 115 -2.52 9.91 13.27
CA LYS A 115 -3.21 8.67 13.61
C LYS A 115 -2.26 7.48 13.65
N ILE A 116 -1.45 7.29 12.60
CA ILE A 116 -0.49 6.18 12.52
C ILE A 116 0.50 6.28 13.67
N SER A 117 1.11 7.46 13.87
CA SER A 117 2.11 7.72 14.92
C SER A 117 1.60 7.41 16.32
N LYS A 118 0.37 7.79 16.62
CA LYS A 118 -0.31 7.45 17.87
C LYS A 118 -0.47 5.94 18.05
N ASN A 119 -0.89 5.23 17.00
CA ASN A 119 -1.10 3.78 17.07
C ASN A 119 0.22 2.98 17.22
N ILE A 120 1.34 3.51 16.70
CA ILE A 120 2.67 2.90 16.85
C ILE A 120 3.42 3.36 18.12
N ASN A 121 2.81 4.17 18.99
CA ASN A 121 3.41 4.78 20.19
C ASN A 121 4.64 5.65 19.92
N LEU A 122 4.70 6.33 18.75
CA LEU A 122 5.78 7.29 18.46
C LEU A 122 5.49 8.71 18.97
N LEU A 123 4.31 8.97 19.54
CA LEU A 123 3.88 10.24 20.16
C LEU A 123 2.97 10.01 21.37
#